data_AF-A0A2E9N4D5-F1
#
_entry.id   AF-A0A2E9N4D5-F1
#
_cell.length_a   1.000
_cell.length_b   1.000
_cell.length_c   1.000
_cell.angle_alpha   90.00
_cell.angle_beta   90.00
_cell.angle_gamma   90.00
#
_symmetry.space_group_name_H-M   'P 1'
#
loop_
_entity.id
_entity.type
_entity.pdbx_description
1 polymer ?
#
loop_
_entity_poly.entity_id
_entity_poly.type
_entity_poly.pdbx_seq_one_letter_code
_entity_poly.pdbx_strand_id
1 'polypeptide(L)'
;MLKSVQNLDSMLSREAAFLVNNMLLLAIAFVTLWGTVYPLISRLTNDEEITVARPFYDQVNGPLMLGLIFLMGIGPLIPWRKAGMATLRRTLLPPAVAGLATVAVLAILGLHKEYALLAFGLASFVTGGILMEWYRGTRSRHRSSGENYATAFLRLIAANRPRYGGYIVHLSVVMVTLGIVGTSFFSTQRDVVLSPGESAVVEDYELVFLGTLATPKSNRTEFESTVQVFRDGDLLDTIRTKRAFYPSFNMASTNAAIRSTPVEDLYIVPSENLPDGSVGFRILVNPLIWWMWVAGPVMVLGTVIALWPQKIRAPAPVPSPRRFASGPRPSAA
;
A
#
# COMPACT_ATOMS: atom_id res chain seq x y z
N MET A 1 9.45 42.62 -12.26
CA MET A 1 10.01 41.67 -11.27
C MET A 1 8.87 41.12 -10.42
N LEU A 2 8.48 39.87 -10.68
CA LEU A 2 7.51 39.14 -9.86
C LEU A 2 8.15 38.92 -8.47
N LYS A 3 7.75 39.69 -7.47
CA LYS A 3 8.07 39.37 -6.07
C LYS A 3 7.42 38.01 -5.77
N SER A 4 8.22 37.02 -5.36
CA SER A 4 7.72 35.78 -4.78
C SER A 4 6.99 36.10 -3.48
N VAL A 5 5.67 36.28 -3.57
CA VAL A 5 4.79 36.43 -2.42
C VAL A 5 4.59 35.04 -1.83
N GLN A 6 5.49 34.66 -0.93
CA GLN A 6 5.23 33.92 0.33
C GLN A 6 6.56 33.35 0.83
N ASN A 7 7.11 33.99 1.88
CA ASN A 7 8.06 33.30 2.73
C ASN A 7 7.37 32.02 3.25
N LEU A 8 8.09 30.90 3.20
CA LEU A 8 7.68 29.66 3.88
C LEU A 8 7.72 29.94 5.40
N ASP A 9 6.70 30.63 5.89
CA ASP A 9 6.56 31.00 7.29
C ASP A 9 6.33 29.70 8.08
N SER A 10 7.43 29.18 8.60
CA SER A 10 7.63 27.94 9.36
C SER A 10 7.72 26.64 8.53
N MET A 11 8.80 25.89 8.77
CA MET A 11 9.02 24.51 8.30
C MET A 11 7.96 23.50 8.79
N LEU A 12 7.03 23.94 9.63
CA LEU A 12 5.94 23.16 10.25
C LEU A 12 4.56 23.57 9.70
N SER A 13 4.50 24.00 8.43
CA SER A 13 3.23 24.29 7.74
C SER A 13 2.75 23.11 6.88
N ARG A 14 1.44 23.04 6.61
CA ARG A 14 0.86 22.03 5.70
C ARG A 14 1.41 22.15 4.27
N GLU A 15 1.77 23.35 3.85
CA GLU A 15 2.38 23.63 2.55
C GLU A 15 3.79 23.03 2.47
N ALA A 16 4.59 23.17 3.53
CA ALA A 16 5.89 22.53 3.63
C ALA A 16 5.77 20.98 3.62
N ALA A 17 4.83 20.42 4.40
CA ALA A 17 4.59 18.97 4.40
C ALA A 17 4.15 18.46 3.01
N PHE A 18 3.31 19.21 2.30
CA PHE A 18 2.89 18.87 0.94
C PHE A 18 4.06 18.94 -0.06
N LEU A 19 4.91 19.98 0.02
CA LEU A 19 6.09 20.11 -0.84
C LEU A 19 7.08 18.97 -0.61
N VAL A 20 7.40 18.66 0.66
CA VAL A 20 8.30 17.56 1.01
C VAL A 20 7.73 16.22 0.56
N ASN A 21 6.43 15.99 0.73
CA ASN A 21 5.76 14.78 0.25
C ASN A 21 5.94 14.60 -1.28
N ASN A 22 5.73 15.66 -2.07
CA ASN A 22 5.95 15.60 -3.51
C ASN A 22 7.42 15.43 -3.89
N MET A 23 8.34 16.03 -3.13
CA MET A 23 9.77 15.83 -3.33
C MET A 23 10.18 14.38 -3.07
N LEU A 24 9.64 13.74 -2.02
CA LEU A 24 9.86 12.31 -1.76
C LEU A 24 9.30 11.44 -2.88
N LEU A 25 8.09 11.73 -3.38
CA LEU A 25 7.52 11.03 -4.55
C LEU A 25 8.42 11.13 -5.78
N LEU A 26 8.92 12.34 -6.07
CA LEU A 26 9.87 12.59 -7.17
C LEU A 26 11.19 11.84 -6.95
N ALA A 27 11.71 11.82 -5.73
CA ALA A 27 12.94 11.10 -5.40
C ALA A 27 12.77 9.58 -5.59
N ILE A 28 11.68 9.00 -5.08
CA ILE A 28 11.35 7.57 -5.26
C ILE A 28 11.21 7.25 -6.75
N ALA A 29 10.50 8.09 -7.51
CA ALA A 29 10.34 7.92 -8.95
C ALA A 29 11.69 7.99 -9.68
N PHE A 30 12.54 8.96 -9.31
CA PHE A 30 13.87 9.13 -9.91
C PHE A 30 14.80 7.94 -9.61
N VAL A 31 14.89 7.50 -8.35
CA VAL A 31 15.69 6.32 -7.97
C VAL A 31 15.20 5.07 -8.68
N THR A 32 13.88 4.90 -8.78
CA THR A 32 13.28 3.76 -9.47
C THR A 32 13.61 3.78 -10.95
N LEU A 33 13.39 4.92 -11.61
CA LEU A 33 13.71 5.13 -13.02
C LEU A 33 15.21 4.91 -13.28
N TRP A 34 16.07 5.50 -12.46
CA TRP A 34 17.51 5.35 -12.59
C TRP A 34 17.93 3.89 -12.44
N GLY A 35 17.47 3.19 -11.41
CA GLY A 35 17.78 1.77 -11.22
C GLY A 35 17.34 0.89 -12.39
N THR A 36 16.23 1.23 -13.05
CA THR A 36 15.76 0.49 -14.24
C THR A 36 16.50 0.83 -15.53
N VAL A 37 16.97 2.08 -15.69
CA VAL A 37 17.63 2.55 -16.92
C VAL A 37 19.14 2.36 -16.87
N TYR A 38 19.74 2.36 -15.67
CA TYR A 38 21.18 2.29 -15.47
C TYR A 38 21.85 1.04 -16.08
N PRO A 39 21.28 -0.19 -15.98
CA PRO A 39 21.88 -1.36 -16.62
C PRO A 39 22.05 -1.20 -18.14
N LEU A 40 21.10 -0.52 -18.80
CA LEU A 40 21.21 -0.21 -20.23
C LEU A 40 22.32 0.80 -20.51
N ILE A 41 22.44 1.83 -19.68
CA ILE A 41 23.51 2.84 -19.82
C ILE A 41 24.88 2.20 -19.59
N SER A 42 25.05 1.39 -18.53
CA SER A 42 26.33 0.77 -18.21
C SER A 42 26.79 -0.15 -19.33
N ARG A 43 25.87 -0.90 -19.93
CA ARG A 43 26.16 -1.76 -21.07
C ARG A 43 26.66 -0.98 -22.29
N LEU A 44 26.16 0.23 -22.52
CA LEU A 44 26.56 1.08 -23.64
C LEU A 44 27.90 1.80 -23.39
N THR A 45 28.24 2.11 -22.14
CA THR A 45 29.45 2.89 -21.82
C THR A 45 30.63 2.05 -21.36
N ASN A 46 30.38 0.94 -20.68
CA ASN A 46 31.39 0.15 -19.99
C ASN A 46 31.53 -1.29 -20.54
N ASP A 47 30.76 -1.65 -21.58
CA ASP A 47 30.63 -3.02 -22.11
C ASP A 47 30.23 -4.08 -21.05
N GLU A 48 29.77 -3.64 -19.87
CA GLU A 48 29.33 -4.48 -18.75
C GLU A 48 27.93 -4.07 -18.28
N GLU A 49 27.08 -5.05 -18.03
CA GLU A 49 25.71 -4.84 -17.54
C GLU A 49 25.67 -4.91 -16.02
N ILE A 50 25.64 -3.74 -15.36
CA ILE A 50 25.49 -3.65 -13.91
C ILE A 50 24.02 -3.82 -13.56
N THR A 51 23.66 -4.99 -13.03
CA THR A 51 22.27 -5.28 -12.63
C THR A 51 21.97 -4.67 -11.26
N VAL A 52 20.94 -3.83 -11.20
CA VAL A 52 20.44 -3.26 -9.95
C VAL A 52 19.40 -4.22 -9.34
N ALA A 53 19.78 -4.94 -8.29
CA ALA A 53 18.92 -5.93 -7.64
C ALA A 53 18.06 -5.32 -6.51
N ARG A 54 17.08 -6.09 -6.02
CA ARG A 54 16.16 -5.72 -4.92
C ARG A 54 16.84 -5.04 -3.72
N PRO A 55 18.01 -5.50 -3.20
CA PRO A 55 18.64 -4.87 -2.04
C PRO A 55 18.94 -3.38 -2.20
N PHE A 56 19.29 -2.92 -3.41
CA PHE A 56 19.51 -1.50 -3.67
C PHE A 56 18.23 -0.68 -3.46
N TYR A 57 17.10 -1.17 -3.98
CA TYR A 57 15.82 -0.50 -3.83
C TYR A 57 15.34 -0.49 -2.38
N ASP A 58 15.51 -1.61 -1.66
CA ASP A 58 15.13 -1.68 -0.25
C ASP A 58 15.93 -0.68 0.60
N GLN A 59 17.22 -0.52 0.32
CA GLN A 59 18.09 0.43 1.03
C GLN A 59 17.78 1.89 0.72
N VAL A 60 17.45 2.23 -0.53
CA VAL A 60 17.23 3.63 -0.94
C VAL A 60 15.75 4.02 -0.87
N ASN A 61 14.87 3.28 -1.55
CA ASN A 61 13.44 3.58 -1.60
C ASN A 61 12.71 3.22 -0.30
N GLY A 62 13.17 2.20 0.44
CA GLY A 62 12.55 1.80 1.71
C GLY A 62 12.41 2.96 2.71
N PRO A 63 13.51 3.65 3.09
CA PRO A 63 13.46 4.82 3.97
C PRO A 63 12.63 5.97 3.40
N LEU A 64 12.71 6.23 2.08
CA LEU A 64 11.93 7.29 1.43
C LEU A 64 10.42 7.00 1.50
N MET A 65 10.00 5.74 1.27
CA MET A 65 8.61 5.31 1.42
C MET A 65 8.12 5.43 2.87
N LEU A 66 8.95 5.06 3.86
CA LEU A 66 8.59 5.24 5.27
C LEU A 66 8.38 6.72 5.61
N GLY A 67 9.27 7.60 5.13
CA GLY A 67 9.10 9.05 5.26
C GLY A 67 7.83 9.56 4.58
N LEU A 68 7.51 9.05 3.40
CA LEU A 68 6.30 9.38 2.66
C LEU A 68 5.03 8.97 3.43
N ILE A 69 4.99 7.74 3.95
CA ILE A 69 3.84 7.23 4.73
C ILE A 69 3.65 8.03 6.03
N PHE A 70 4.75 8.39 6.69
CA PHE A 70 4.70 9.24 7.88
C PHE A 70 4.10 10.62 7.57
N LEU A 71 4.57 11.29 6.51
CA LEU A 71 4.02 12.58 6.07
C LEU A 71 2.57 12.45 5.60
N MET A 72 2.19 11.35 4.96
CA MET A 72 0.82 11.05 4.55
C MET A 72 -0.12 10.96 5.75
N GLY A 73 0.34 10.42 6.88
CA GLY A 73 -0.44 10.37 8.13
C GLY A 73 -0.56 11.72 8.83
N ILE A 74 0.52 12.50 8.86
CA ILE A 74 0.55 13.80 9.56
C ILE A 74 -0.14 14.91 8.75
N GLY A 75 0.11 14.98 7.45
CA GLY A 75 -0.29 16.08 6.58
C GLY A 75 -1.78 16.46 6.69
N PRO A 76 -2.72 15.51 6.66
CA PRO A 76 -4.14 15.82 6.79
C PRO A 76 -4.58 16.27 8.19
N LEU A 77 -3.79 15.96 9.22
CA LEU A 77 -4.10 16.26 10.62
C LEU A 77 -3.55 17.63 11.05
N ILE A 78 -2.63 18.23 10.28
CA ILE A 78 -2.09 19.58 10.54
C ILE A 78 -3.02 20.67 9.96
N PRO A 79 -3.46 21.65 10.79
CA PRO A 79 -4.18 22.84 10.33
C PRO A 79 -3.36 23.74 9.40
N TRP A 80 -4.02 24.45 8.48
CA TRP A 80 -3.41 25.36 7.50
C TRP A 80 -2.70 26.61 8.07
N ARG A 81 -2.90 26.96 9.34
CA ARG A 81 -2.24 28.09 10.02
C ARG A 81 -1.92 27.73 11.47
N LYS A 82 -0.88 28.37 12.04
CA LYS A 82 -0.32 28.19 13.40
C LYS A 82 -1.19 27.30 14.30
N ALA A 83 -0.89 26.01 14.31
CA ALA A 83 -1.55 25.09 15.21
C ALA A 83 -1.03 25.35 16.63
N GLY A 84 -1.93 25.64 17.57
CA GLY A 84 -1.57 25.61 18.98
C GLY A 84 -1.10 24.20 19.36
N MET A 85 -0.02 24.09 20.13
CA MET A 85 0.59 22.80 20.51
C MET A 85 -0.44 21.85 21.17
N ALA A 86 -1.41 22.40 21.89
CA ALA A 86 -2.52 21.64 22.48
C ALA A 86 -3.42 20.96 21.43
N THR A 87 -3.75 21.64 20.34
CA THR A 87 -4.56 21.09 19.24
C THR A 87 -3.79 20.00 18.50
N LEU A 88 -2.50 20.24 18.24
CA LEU A 88 -1.63 19.27 17.59
C LEU A 88 -1.54 17.98 18.41
N ARG A 89 -1.28 18.09 19.73
CA ARG A 89 -1.26 16.95 20.65
C ARG A 89 -2.60 16.22 20.67
N ARG A 90 -3.73 16.92 20.72
CA ARG A 90 -5.07 16.29 20.76
C ARG A 90 -5.44 15.52 19.48
N THR A 91 -4.80 15.85 18.36
CA THR A 91 -5.06 15.20 17.07
C THR A 91 -4.03 14.12 16.75
N LEU A 92 -2.74 14.36 17.00
CA LEU A 92 -1.66 13.40 16.69
C LEU A 92 -1.40 12.37 17.79
N LEU A 93 -1.68 12.69 19.05
CA LEU A 93 -1.33 11.78 20.15
C LEU A 93 -2.08 10.44 20.06
N PRO A 94 -3.41 10.39 19.83
CA PRO A 94 -4.09 9.09 19.74
C PRO A 94 -3.57 8.17 18.63
N PRO A 95 -3.40 8.61 17.37
CA PRO A 95 -2.81 7.75 16.35
C PRO A 95 -1.33 7.43 16.63
N ALA A 96 -0.56 8.36 17.22
CA ALA A 96 0.84 8.08 17.60
C ALA A 96 0.93 6.99 18.67
N VAL A 97 0.04 7.02 19.66
CA VAL A 97 -0.07 5.98 20.68
C VAL A 97 -0.48 4.65 20.04
N ALA A 98 -1.43 4.64 19.10
CA ALA A 98 -1.80 3.42 18.38
C ALA A 98 -0.62 2.82 17.60
N GLY A 99 0.14 3.64 16.90
CA GLY A 99 1.36 3.22 16.19
C GLY A 99 2.42 2.66 17.14
N LEU A 100 2.75 3.38 18.21
CA LEU A 100 3.73 2.93 19.22
C LEU A 100 3.28 1.67 19.96
N ALA A 101 1.99 1.56 20.29
CA ALA A 101 1.43 0.35 20.90
C ALA A 101 1.52 -0.85 19.95
N THR A 102 1.29 -0.64 18.64
CA THR A 102 1.47 -1.69 17.63
C THR A 102 2.92 -2.18 17.58
N VAL A 103 3.89 -1.25 17.57
CA VAL A 103 5.31 -1.58 17.64
C VAL A 103 5.64 -2.37 18.92
N ALA A 104 5.19 -1.90 20.08
CA ALA A 104 5.46 -2.55 21.36
C ALA A 104 4.87 -3.95 21.42
N VAL A 105 3.61 -4.13 21.00
CA VAL A 105 2.95 -5.44 20.98
C VAL A 105 3.67 -6.39 20.03
N LEU A 106 3.99 -5.97 18.81
CA LEU A 106 4.72 -6.83 17.86
C LEU A 106 6.12 -7.20 18.35
N ALA A 107 6.83 -6.27 18.97
CA ALA A 107 8.14 -6.54 19.57
C ALA A 107 8.05 -7.54 20.73
N ILE A 108 7.02 -7.45 21.59
CA ILE A 108 6.77 -8.41 22.67
C ILE A 108 6.42 -9.80 22.11
N LEU A 109 5.71 -9.86 20.99
CA LEU A 109 5.39 -11.11 20.27
C LEU A 109 6.59 -11.71 19.51
N GLY A 110 7.80 -11.14 19.63
CA GLY A 110 9.03 -11.68 19.07
C GLY A 110 9.42 -11.14 17.68
N LEU A 111 8.72 -10.13 17.17
CA LEU A 111 9.09 -9.48 15.91
C LEU A 111 10.21 -8.46 16.15
N HIS A 112 11.43 -8.77 15.71
CA HIS A 112 12.61 -7.93 15.93
C HIS A 112 13.17 -7.24 14.67
N LYS A 113 12.44 -7.28 13.54
CA LYS A 113 12.85 -6.62 12.29
C LYS A 113 12.50 -5.13 12.35
N GLU A 114 13.50 -4.27 12.55
CA GLU A 114 13.32 -2.83 12.80
C GLU A 114 12.47 -2.11 11.75
N TYR A 115 12.80 -2.29 10.46
CA TYR A 115 12.05 -1.68 9.37
C TYR A 115 10.60 -2.18 9.28
N ALA A 116 10.37 -3.46 9.56
CA ALA A 116 9.01 -4.02 9.58
C ALA A 116 8.19 -3.47 10.75
N LEU A 117 8.78 -3.39 11.96
CA LEU A 117 8.15 -2.76 13.12
C LEU A 117 7.76 -1.31 12.81
N LEU A 118 8.70 -0.53 12.28
CA LEU A 118 8.45 0.86 11.93
C LEU A 118 7.34 0.98 10.88
N ALA A 119 7.35 0.15 9.85
CA ALA A 119 6.33 0.15 8.81
C ALA A 119 4.93 -0.21 9.36
N PHE A 120 4.81 -1.25 10.21
CA PHE A 120 3.54 -1.60 10.86
C PHE A 120 3.07 -0.51 11.83
N GLY A 121 3.99 0.09 12.58
CA GLY A 121 3.69 1.23 13.44
C GLY A 121 3.16 2.44 12.66
N LEU A 122 3.78 2.77 11.53
CA LEU A 122 3.33 3.84 10.63
C LEU A 122 1.99 3.50 9.97
N ALA A 123 1.80 2.26 9.51
CA ALA A 123 0.53 1.79 8.97
C ALA A 123 -0.61 1.94 10.00
N SER A 124 -0.36 1.56 11.25
CA SER A 124 -1.30 1.73 12.36
C SER A 124 -1.53 3.21 12.70
N PHE A 125 -0.49 4.04 12.72
CA PHE A 125 -0.59 5.48 12.92
C PHE A 125 -1.50 6.15 11.86
N VAL A 126 -1.26 5.88 10.58
CA VAL A 126 -2.05 6.45 9.48
C VAL A 126 -3.50 5.97 9.56
N THR A 127 -3.70 4.65 9.73
CA THR A 127 -5.03 4.04 9.83
C THR A 127 -5.81 4.61 11.01
N GLY A 128 -5.18 4.68 12.19
CA GLY A 128 -5.76 5.27 13.38
C GLY A 128 -6.16 6.73 13.17
N GLY A 129 -5.34 7.51 12.47
CA GLY A 129 -5.63 8.90 12.12
C GLY A 129 -6.86 9.03 11.21
N ILE A 130 -6.95 8.20 10.17
CA ILE A 130 -8.09 8.16 9.24
C ILE A 130 -9.38 7.75 9.97
N LEU A 131 -9.34 6.65 10.72
CA LEU A 131 -10.49 6.14 11.47
C LEU A 131 -10.99 7.15 12.50
N MET A 132 -10.08 7.85 13.16
CA MET A 132 -10.40 8.90 14.13
C MET A 132 -11.07 10.11 13.49
N GLU A 133 -10.63 10.55 12.31
CA GLU A 133 -11.29 11.63 11.56
C GLU A 133 -12.69 11.22 11.09
N TRP A 134 -12.84 10.00 10.57
CA TRP A 134 -14.16 9.45 10.23
C TRP A 134 -15.08 9.34 11.43
N TYR A 135 -14.60 8.82 12.56
CA TYR A 135 -15.39 8.70 13.78
C TYR A 135 -15.84 10.06 14.32
N ARG A 136 -14.92 11.03 14.44
CA ARG A 136 -15.22 12.39 14.91
C ARG A 136 -16.19 13.09 13.97
N GLY A 137 -15.98 12.99 12.66
CA GLY A 137 -16.85 13.59 11.65
C GLY A 137 -18.27 13.00 11.70
N THR A 138 -18.40 11.68 11.74
CA THR A 138 -19.68 10.98 11.80
C THR A 138 -20.43 11.30 13.08
N ARG A 139 -19.75 11.24 14.24
CA ARG A 139 -20.35 11.54 15.55
C ARG A 139 -20.83 12.99 15.64
N SER A 140 -20.04 13.94 15.13
CA SER A 140 -20.43 15.35 15.09
C SER A 140 -21.71 15.54 14.26
N ARG A 141 -21.77 14.89 13.09
CA ARG A 141 -22.93 14.97 12.20
C ARG A 141 -24.16 14.32 12.81
N HIS A 142 -24.06 13.09 13.32
CA HIS A 142 -25.17 12.42 14.01
C HIS A 142 -25.75 13.31 15.12
N ARG A 143 -24.90 13.98 15.92
CA ARG A 143 -25.37 14.84 17.01
C ARG A 143 -26.07 16.11 16.54
N SER A 144 -25.69 16.67 15.40
CA SER A 144 -26.28 17.90 14.89
C SER A 144 -27.51 17.67 14.02
N SER A 145 -27.57 16.57 13.27
CA SER A 145 -28.68 16.26 12.35
C SER A 145 -29.69 15.26 12.88
N GLY A 146 -29.37 14.51 13.94
CA GLY A 146 -30.19 13.40 14.44
C GLY A 146 -30.22 12.17 13.52
N GLU A 147 -29.40 12.16 12.46
CA GLU A 147 -29.26 11.05 11.52
C GLU A 147 -28.64 9.82 12.20
N ASN A 148 -29.02 8.60 11.76
CA ASN A 148 -28.35 7.38 12.22
C ASN A 148 -26.86 7.35 11.77
N TYR A 149 -26.04 6.55 12.45
CA TYR A 149 -24.58 6.54 12.20
C TYR A 149 -24.19 6.21 10.75
N ALA A 150 -24.90 5.27 10.10
CA ALA A 150 -24.59 4.86 8.73
C ALA A 150 -24.87 5.99 7.72
N THR A 151 -26.03 6.63 7.81
CA THR A 151 -26.38 7.76 6.94
C THR A 151 -25.52 8.97 7.22
N ALA A 152 -25.18 9.23 8.50
CA ALA A 152 -24.26 10.28 8.88
C ALA A 152 -22.87 10.07 8.25
N PHE A 153 -22.35 8.83 8.23
CA PHE A 153 -21.06 8.52 7.61
C PHE A 153 -21.08 8.67 6.09
N LEU A 154 -22.09 8.14 5.40
CA LEU A 154 -22.20 8.30 3.94
C LEU A 154 -22.36 9.77 3.53
N ARG A 155 -23.15 10.54 4.28
CA ARG A 155 -23.32 11.98 4.05
C ARG A 155 -22.04 12.77 4.42
N LEU A 156 -21.25 12.31 5.38
CA LEU A 156 -19.95 12.88 5.68
C LEU A 156 -19.02 12.78 4.47
N ILE A 157 -18.89 11.58 3.88
CA ILE A 157 -18.09 11.35 2.67
C ILE A 157 -18.61 12.23 1.53
N ALA A 158 -19.92 12.23 1.31
CA ALA A 158 -20.54 13.01 0.23
C ALA A 158 -20.38 14.54 0.40
N ALA A 159 -20.27 15.03 1.64
CA ALA A 159 -20.13 16.46 1.93
C ALA A 159 -18.75 17.01 1.52
N ASN A 160 -17.68 16.21 1.62
CA ASN A 160 -16.33 16.62 1.21
C ASN A 160 -15.61 15.46 0.52
N ARG A 161 -16.06 15.16 -0.71
CA ARG A 161 -15.60 14.03 -1.50
C ARG A 161 -14.09 14.06 -1.77
N PRO A 162 -13.46 15.20 -2.13
CA PRO A 162 -12.00 15.24 -2.32
C PRO A 162 -11.24 14.82 -1.05
N ARG A 163 -11.66 15.30 0.12
CA ARG A 163 -11.00 14.98 1.39
C ARG A 163 -11.17 13.51 1.77
N TYR A 164 -12.41 13.01 1.78
CA TYR A 164 -12.69 11.65 2.25
C TYR A 164 -12.33 10.58 1.21
N GLY A 165 -12.42 10.89 -0.09
CA GLY A 165 -11.86 10.05 -1.15
C GLY A 165 -10.34 9.94 -1.03
N GLY A 166 -9.65 11.05 -0.71
CA GLY A 166 -8.22 11.03 -0.38
C GLY A 166 -7.87 10.12 0.79
N TYR A 167 -8.69 10.07 1.86
CA TYR A 167 -8.47 9.12 2.96
C TYR A 167 -8.65 7.66 2.56
N ILE A 168 -9.58 7.36 1.64
CA ILE A 168 -9.72 6.00 1.10
C ILE A 168 -8.47 5.61 0.29
N VAL A 169 -7.92 6.54 -0.49
CA VAL A 169 -6.64 6.33 -1.20
C VAL A 169 -5.48 6.16 -0.22
N HIS A 170 -5.41 6.94 0.86
CA HIS A 170 -4.35 6.74 1.85
C HIS A 170 -4.46 5.35 2.53
N LEU A 171 -5.69 4.87 2.77
CA LEU A 171 -5.90 3.53 3.31
C LEU A 171 -5.43 2.45 2.34
N SER A 172 -5.62 2.61 1.02
CA SER A 172 -5.07 1.65 0.05
C SER A 172 -3.54 1.67 0.02
N VAL A 173 -2.89 2.83 0.18
CA VAL A 173 -1.42 2.90 0.32
C VAL A 173 -0.95 2.15 1.57
N VAL A 174 -1.69 2.23 2.69
CA VAL A 174 -1.40 1.42 3.88
C VAL A 174 -1.55 -0.08 3.58
N MET A 175 -2.58 -0.50 2.85
CA MET A 175 -2.76 -1.91 2.44
C MET A 175 -1.60 -2.41 1.56
N VAL A 176 -1.12 -1.61 0.60
CA VAL A 176 0.08 -1.92 -0.17
C VAL A 176 1.29 -2.08 0.75
N THR A 177 1.45 -1.17 1.72
CA THR A 177 2.54 -1.23 2.69
C THR A 177 2.54 -2.54 3.47
N LEU A 178 1.36 -3.02 3.92
CA LEU A 178 1.24 -4.30 4.61
C LEU A 178 1.73 -5.48 3.76
N GLY A 179 1.33 -5.54 2.48
CA GLY A 179 1.77 -6.62 1.61
C GLY A 179 3.25 -6.53 1.24
N ILE A 180 3.81 -5.33 1.05
CA ILE A 180 5.26 -5.16 0.84
C ILE A 180 6.03 -5.61 2.07
N VAL A 181 5.64 -5.19 3.27
CA VAL A 181 6.34 -5.57 4.51
C VAL A 181 6.21 -7.08 4.75
N GLY A 182 5.01 -7.64 4.56
CA GLY A 182 4.74 -9.07 4.66
C GLY A 182 5.66 -9.89 3.75
N THR A 183 5.71 -9.54 2.46
CA THR A 183 6.50 -10.29 1.47
C THR A 183 8.00 -10.02 1.56
N SER A 184 8.44 -8.80 1.83
CA SER A 184 9.88 -8.48 1.89
C SER A 184 10.56 -9.05 3.13
N PHE A 185 9.85 -9.12 4.26
CA PHE A 185 10.45 -9.54 5.52
C PHE A 185 10.01 -10.93 5.98
N PHE A 186 8.87 -11.46 5.54
CA PHE A 186 8.31 -12.71 6.10
C PHE A 186 8.00 -13.77 5.05
N SER A 187 8.38 -13.57 3.78
CA SER A 187 8.23 -14.63 2.78
C SER A 187 9.23 -15.76 2.98
N THR A 188 8.76 -16.98 2.76
CA THR A 188 9.59 -18.19 2.70
C THR A 188 9.52 -18.75 1.29
N GLN A 189 10.67 -19.08 0.70
CA GLN A 189 10.76 -19.76 -0.60
C GLN A 189 11.55 -21.06 -0.43
N ARG A 190 11.00 -22.18 -0.93
CA ARG A 190 11.70 -23.45 -1.03
C ARG A 190 11.50 -24.08 -2.41
N ASP A 191 12.60 -24.50 -3.00
CA ASP A 191 12.61 -25.28 -4.25
C ASP A 191 12.80 -26.75 -3.86
N VAL A 192 11.85 -27.60 -4.25
CA VAL A 192 11.86 -29.05 -3.96
C VAL A 192 11.66 -29.82 -5.26
N VAL A 193 12.12 -31.06 -5.33
CA VAL A 193 11.83 -31.98 -6.43
C VAL A 193 11.09 -33.15 -5.83
N LEU A 194 9.92 -33.47 -6.37
CA LEU A 194 9.04 -34.50 -5.82
C LEU A 194 8.74 -35.56 -6.88
N SER A 195 8.86 -36.82 -6.48
CA SER A 195 8.33 -37.97 -7.21
C SER A 195 6.83 -38.13 -6.93
N PRO A 196 6.04 -38.73 -7.84
CA PRO A 196 4.64 -39.03 -7.53
C PRO A 196 4.50 -39.89 -6.25
N GLY A 197 3.67 -39.45 -5.31
CA GLY A 197 3.50 -40.03 -3.97
C GLY A 197 4.41 -39.42 -2.90
N GLU A 198 5.39 -38.60 -3.27
CA GLU A 198 6.30 -37.94 -2.33
C GLU A 198 5.72 -36.65 -1.77
N SER A 199 6.16 -36.30 -0.56
CA SER A 199 5.72 -35.11 0.16
C SER A 199 6.88 -34.18 0.54
N ALA A 200 6.63 -32.88 0.55
CA ALA A 200 7.54 -31.90 1.15
C ALA A 200 6.81 -31.03 2.16
N VAL A 201 7.51 -30.67 3.24
CA VAL A 201 7.02 -29.73 4.25
C VAL A 201 7.69 -28.36 4.05
N VAL A 202 6.87 -27.31 3.97
CA VAL A 202 7.31 -25.91 3.88
C VAL A 202 6.49 -25.09 4.88
N GLU A 203 7.15 -24.53 5.89
CA GLU A 203 6.48 -23.93 7.06
C GLU A 203 5.52 -24.94 7.71
N ASP A 204 4.23 -24.61 7.80
CA ASP A 204 3.14 -25.42 8.35
C ASP A 204 2.33 -26.13 7.26
N TYR A 205 2.79 -26.11 6.01
CA TYR A 205 2.19 -26.83 4.89
C TYR A 205 2.92 -28.12 4.58
N GLU A 206 2.17 -29.21 4.43
CA GLU A 206 2.62 -30.46 3.83
C GLU A 206 2.01 -30.60 2.43
N LEU A 207 2.88 -30.83 1.44
CA LEU A 207 2.51 -30.87 0.03
C LEU A 207 2.80 -32.24 -0.53
N VAL A 208 1.75 -32.96 -0.93
CA VAL A 208 1.86 -34.32 -1.48
C VAL A 208 1.64 -34.26 -2.99
N PHE A 209 2.67 -34.60 -3.77
CA PHE A 209 2.58 -34.59 -5.23
C PHE A 209 1.96 -35.90 -5.72
N LEU A 210 0.81 -35.83 -6.40
CA LEU A 210 0.09 -37.03 -6.87
C LEU A 210 0.53 -37.51 -8.26
N GLY A 211 1.15 -36.63 -9.05
CA GLY A 211 1.58 -36.93 -10.41
C GLY A 211 1.21 -35.83 -11.42
N THR A 212 1.68 -36.04 -12.64
CA THR A 212 1.52 -35.10 -13.76
C THR A 212 0.82 -35.77 -14.93
N LEU A 213 -0.19 -35.10 -15.48
CA LEU A 213 -0.84 -35.49 -16.74
C LEU A 213 -0.27 -34.65 -17.89
N ALA A 214 0.37 -35.31 -18.85
CA ALA A 214 0.85 -34.67 -20.07
C ALA A 214 -0.24 -34.73 -21.16
N THR A 215 -0.67 -33.56 -21.63
CA THR A 215 -1.65 -33.41 -22.71
C THR A 215 -1.00 -32.73 -23.91
N PRO A 216 -0.69 -33.47 -25.00
CA PRO A 216 -0.21 -32.86 -26.23
C PRO A 216 -1.31 -32.03 -26.88
N LYS A 217 -0.95 -30.84 -27.37
CA LYS A 217 -1.78 -29.95 -28.18
C LYS A 217 -1.05 -29.67 -29.50
N SER A 218 -1.74 -29.06 -30.47
CA SER A 218 -1.18 -28.80 -31.80
C SER A 218 0.10 -27.94 -31.79
N ASN A 219 0.26 -27.05 -30.80
CA ASN A 219 1.39 -26.12 -30.73
C ASN A 219 2.19 -26.17 -29.42
N ARG A 220 1.82 -27.05 -28.48
CA ARG A 220 2.43 -27.14 -27.15
C ARG A 220 2.14 -28.47 -26.48
N THR A 221 2.92 -28.83 -25.47
CA THR A 221 2.58 -29.90 -24.54
C THR A 221 2.25 -29.29 -23.19
N GLU A 222 1.09 -29.63 -22.64
CA GLU A 222 0.62 -29.15 -21.34
C GLU A 222 0.86 -30.22 -20.28
N PHE A 223 1.55 -29.87 -19.21
CA PHE A 223 1.81 -30.71 -18.04
C PHE A 223 0.97 -30.19 -16.89
N GLU A 224 -0.03 -30.95 -16.46
CA GLU A 224 -0.89 -30.62 -15.31
C GLU A 224 -0.47 -31.47 -14.11
N SER A 225 0.14 -30.84 -13.11
CA SER A 225 0.62 -31.48 -11.89
C SER A 225 -0.38 -31.29 -10.77
N THR A 226 -0.81 -32.39 -10.14
CA THR A 226 -1.76 -32.36 -9.01
C THR A 226 -1.02 -32.49 -7.69
N VAL A 227 -1.28 -31.57 -6.77
CA VAL A 227 -0.66 -31.50 -5.45
C VAL A 227 -1.75 -31.36 -4.39
N GLN A 228 -1.76 -32.23 -3.40
CA GLN A 228 -2.60 -32.07 -2.21
C GLN A 228 -1.86 -31.22 -1.18
N VAL A 229 -2.60 -30.31 -0.55
CA VAL A 229 -2.08 -29.39 0.46
C VAL A 229 -2.72 -29.71 1.79
N PHE A 230 -1.90 -30.02 2.78
CA PHE A 230 -2.30 -30.28 4.15
C PHE A 230 -1.73 -29.20 5.08
N ARG A 231 -2.42 -28.97 6.20
CA ARG A 231 -1.95 -28.16 7.33
C ARG A 231 -2.48 -28.79 8.60
N ASP A 232 -1.61 -28.97 9.59
CA ASP A 232 -1.96 -29.61 10.87
C ASP A 232 -2.61 -31.00 10.71
N GLY A 233 -2.29 -31.71 9.62
CA GLY A 233 -2.85 -33.02 9.28
C GLY A 233 -4.18 -33.00 8.52
N ASP A 234 -4.83 -31.83 8.39
CA ASP A 234 -6.07 -31.68 7.65
C ASP A 234 -5.82 -31.34 6.18
N LEU A 235 -6.55 -32.01 5.27
CA LEU A 235 -6.52 -31.69 3.84
C LEU A 235 -7.18 -30.33 3.60
N LEU A 236 -6.38 -29.31 3.30
CA LEU A 236 -6.87 -27.97 3.00
C LEU A 236 -7.41 -27.85 1.59
N ASP A 237 -6.71 -28.45 0.61
CA ASP A 237 -7.02 -28.28 -0.80
C ASP A 237 -6.36 -29.36 -1.68
N THR A 238 -6.89 -29.59 -2.87
CA THR A 238 -6.24 -30.38 -3.93
C THR A 238 -6.08 -29.50 -5.15
N ILE A 239 -4.85 -29.06 -5.38
CA ILE A 239 -4.52 -28.00 -6.28
C ILE A 239 -3.87 -28.55 -7.55
N ARG A 240 -4.21 -27.96 -8.69
CA ARG A 240 -3.62 -28.29 -9.99
C ARG A 240 -2.80 -27.13 -10.49
N THR A 241 -1.53 -27.41 -10.78
CA THR A 241 -0.62 -26.46 -11.41
C THR A 241 -0.36 -26.88 -12.83
N LYS A 242 0.00 -25.93 -13.70
CA LYS A 242 0.17 -26.23 -15.13
C LYS A 242 1.45 -25.62 -15.67
N ARG A 243 2.23 -26.41 -16.40
CA ARG A 243 3.36 -25.93 -17.21
C ARG A 243 3.13 -26.32 -18.67
N ALA A 244 3.16 -25.36 -19.57
CA ALA A 244 3.01 -25.58 -21.01
C ALA A 244 4.35 -25.33 -21.72
N PHE A 245 4.86 -26.31 -22.45
CA PHE A 245 6.08 -26.18 -23.25
C PHE A 245 5.74 -26.00 -24.73
N TYR A 246 6.30 -24.96 -25.36
CA TYR A 246 6.10 -24.61 -26.77
C TYR A 246 7.39 -24.91 -27.55
N PRO A 247 7.46 -26.05 -28.28
CA PRO A 247 8.70 -26.47 -28.95
C PRO A 247 9.20 -25.47 -29.99
N SER A 248 8.30 -24.86 -30.77
CA SER A 248 8.65 -23.91 -31.84
C SER A 248 9.38 -22.66 -31.36
N PHE A 249 9.20 -22.28 -30.09
CA PHE A 249 9.82 -21.09 -29.49
C PHE A 249 10.85 -21.45 -28.43
N ASN A 250 11.04 -22.74 -28.15
CA ASN A 250 11.84 -23.24 -27.04
C ASN A 250 11.55 -22.52 -25.70
N MET A 251 10.26 -22.33 -25.40
CA MET A 251 9.82 -21.60 -24.20
C MET A 251 8.80 -22.39 -23.40
N ALA A 252 8.80 -22.20 -22.08
CA ALA A 252 7.78 -22.72 -21.18
C ALA A 252 6.95 -21.57 -20.59
N SER A 253 5.66 -21.81 -20.44
CA SER A 253 4.73 -20.93 -19.73
C SER A 253 4.20 -21.69 -18.51
N THR A 254 4.29 -21.09 -17.33
CA THR A 254 3.86 -21.70 -16.08
C THR A 254 2.68 -20.95 -15.50
N ASN A 255 1.61 -21.69 -15.19
CA ASN A 255 0.52 -21.25 -14.35
C ASN A 255 0.75 -21.84 -12.95
N ALA A 256 1.24 -20.98 -12.06
CA ALA A 256 1.29 -21.27 -10.64
C ALA A 256 -0.12 -21.47 -10.11
N ALA A 257 -0.26 -22.34 -9.13
CA ALA A 257 -1.46 -22.35 -8.32
C ALA A 257 -1.24 -21.55 -7.05
N ILE A 258 -2.28 -20.84 -6.65
CA ILE A 258 -2.23 -19.86 -5.58
C ILE A 258 -3.43 -20.11 -4.67
N ARG A 259 -3.14 -20.35 -3.40
CA ARG A 259 -4.15 -20.35 -2.34
C ARG A 259 -3.97 -19.07 -1.54
N SER A 260 -4.90 -18.13 -1.68
CA SER A 260 -4.83 -16.82 -1.03
C SER A 260 -5.73 -16.74 0.20
N THR A 261 -5.20 -16.21 1.30
CA THR A 261 -5.95 -15.84 2.51
C THR A 261 -5.59 -14.42 2.92
N PRO A 262 -6.39 -13.73 3.75
CA PRO A 262 -6.01 -12.41 4.26
C PRO A 262 -4.72 -12.39 5.11
N VAL A 263 -4.25 -13.57 5.55
CA VAL A 263 -3.03 -13.72 6.36
C VAL A 263 -1.82 -13.96 5.46
N GLU A 264 -1.95 -14.82 4.46
CA GLU A 264 -0.87 -15.24 3.57
C GLU A 264 -1.38 -15.95 2.32
N ASP A 265 -0.51 -16.02 1.32
CA ASP A 265 -0.74 -16.77 0.10
C ASP A 265 0.30 -17.89 -0.06
N LEU A 266 -0.16 -19.09 -0.35
CA LEU A 266 0.66 -20.24 -0.74
C LEU A 266 0.71 -20.34 -2.27
N TYR A 267 1.91 -20.24 -2.82
CA TYR A 267 2.20 -20.41 -4.24
C TYR A 267 2.86 -21.76 -4.46
N ILE A 268 2.34 -22.53 -5.42
CA ILE A 268 2.95 -23.78 -5.89
C ILE A 268 3.24 -23.57 -7.39
N VAL A 269 4.51 -23.44 -7.72
CA VAL A 269 4.97 -23.11 -9.08
C VAL A 269 5.72 -24.30 -9.66
N PRO A 270 5.19 -25.00 -10.67
CA PRO A 270 5.89 -26.11 -11.30
C PRO A 270 7.06 -25.58 -12.12
N SER A 271 8.25 -26.10 -11.83
CA SER A 271 9.44 -25.95 -12.62
C SER A 271 9.55 -27.15 -13.57
N GLU A 272 10.73 -27.75 -13.72
CA GLU A 272 11.02 -28.72 -14.79
C GLU A 272 10.44 -30.10 -14.47
N ASN A 273 9.91 -30.78 -15.49
CA ASN A 273 9.53 -32.18 -15.40
C ASN A 273 10.76 -33.02 -15.75
N LEU A 274 11.18 -33.90 -14.85
CA LEU A 274 12.32 -34.77 -15.04
C LEU A 274 11.93 -36.05 -15.79
N PRO A 275 12.88 -36.75 -16.44
CA PRO A 275 12.61 -37.97 -17.21
C PRO A 275 12.05 -39.14 -16.38
N ASP A 276 12.31 -39.15 -15.08
CA ASP A 276 11.83 -40.15 -14.11
C ASP A 276 10.38 -39.91 -13.65
N GLY A 277 9.74 -38.84 -14.13
CA GLY A 277 8.38 -38.44 -13.74
C GLY A 277 8.33 -37.51 -12.52
N SER A 278 9.49 -37.19 -11.93
CA SER A 278 9.60 -36.21 -10.85
C SER A 278 9.39 -34.80 -11.39
N VAL A 279 8.90 -33.89 -10.54
CA VAL A 279 8.69 -32.49 -10.90
C VAL A 279 9.32 -31.58 -9.86
N GLY A 280 10.06 -30.59 -10.33
CA GLY A 280 10.51 -29.50 -9.47
C GLY A 280 9.35 -28.56 -9.14
N PHE A 281 9.19 -28.19 -7.88
CA PHE A 281 8.23 -27.21 -7.40
C PHE A 281 8.96 -26.10 -6.66
N ARG A 282 8.66 -24.86 -7.03
CA ARG A 282 8.97 -23.68 -6.21
C ARG A 282 7.75 -23.35 -5.37
N ILE A 283 7.90 -23.48 -4.06
CA ILE A 283 6.85 -23.23 -3.09
C ILE A 283 7.17 -21.90 -2.42
N LEU A 284 6.21 -20.98 -2.41
CA LEU A 284 6.34 -19.71 -1.69
C LEU A 284 5.18 -19.53 -0.71
N VAL A 285 5.52 -19.18 0.53
CA VAL A 285 4.55 -18.71 1.53
C VAL A 285 4.76 -17.21 1.67
N ASN A 286 3.76 -16.41 1.28
CA ASN A 286 3.85 -14.96 1.16
C ASN A 286 2.84 -14.28 2.10
N PRO A 287 3.25 -13.86 3.31
CA PRO A 287 2.36 -13.17 4.24
C PRO A 287 1.85 -11.84 3.70
N LEU A 288 0.59 -11.53 4.01
CA LEU A 288 -0.11 -10.26 3.78
C LEU A 288 -0.22 -9.80 2.31
N ILE A 289 0.21 -10.61 1.33
CA ILE A 289 0.17 -10.22 -0.09
C ILE A 289 -1.26 -9.98 -0.59
N TRP A 290 -2.26 -10.64 0.00
CA TRP A 290 -3.68 -10.39 -0.26
C TRP A 290 -4.07 -8.91 -0.11
N TRP A 291 -3.46 -8.19 0.84
CA TRP A 291 -3.73 -6.76 1.04
C TRP A 291 -3.25 -5.89 -0.13
N MET A 292 -2.21 -6.30 -0.87
CA MET A 292 -1.82 -5.63 -2.11
C MET A 292 -2.90 -5.79 -3.19
N TRP A 293 -3.52 -6.96 -3.29
CA TRP A 293 -4.60 -7.19 -4.26
C TRP A 293 -5.84 -6.36 -3.94
N VAL A 294 -6.20 -6.24 -2.67
CA VAL A 294 -7.34 -5.41 -2.22
C VAL A 294 -7.05 -3.92 -2.37
N ALA A 295 -5.78 -3.50 -2.22
CA ALA A 295 -5.42 -2.10 -2.33
C ALA A 295 -5.78 -1.48 -3.69
N GLY A 296 -5.64 -2.23 -4.79
CA GLY A 296 -5.95 -1.74 -6.14
C GLY A 296 -7.40 -1.24 -6.29
N PRO A 297 -8.41 -2.11 -6.08
CA PRO A 297 -9.81 -1.71 -6.10
C PRO A 297 -10.15 -0.57 -5.11
N VAL A 298 -9.59 -0.61 -3.89
CA VAL A 298 -9.81 0.45 -2.88
C VAL A 298 -9.24 1.79 -3.35
N MET A 299 -8.06 1.78 -3.98
CA MET A 299 -7.43 2.97 -4.55
C MET A 299 -8.29 3.58 -5.67
N VAL A 300 -8.79 2.74 -6.57
CA VAL A 300 -9.67 3.17 -7.67
C VAL A 300 -10.94 3.79 -7.09
N LEU A 301 -11.59 3.13 -6.14
CA LEU A 301 -12.80 3.63 -5.47
C LEU A 301 -12.55 4.99 -4.81
N GLY A 302 -11.48 5.12 -4.02
CA GLY A 302 -11.12 6.37 -3.37
C GLY A 302 -10.86 7.51 -4.37
N THR A 303 -10.20 7.19 -5.49
CA THR A 303 -9.93 8.14 -6.58
C THR A 303 -11.21 8.59 -7.27
N VAL A 304 -12.11 7.66 -7.60
CA VAL A 304 -13.42 7.98 -8.20
C VAL A 304 -14.23 8.89 -7.27
N ILE A 305 -14.24 8.59 -5.96
CA ILE A 305 -14.92 9.45 -4.99
C ILE A 305 -14.26 10.83 -4.95
N ALA A 306 -12.93 10.90 -4.85
CA ALA A 306 -12.20 12.17 -4.74
C ALA A 306 -12.42 13.11 -5.94
N LEU A 307 -12.49 12.54 -7.14
CA LEU A 307 -12.66 13.27 -8.39
C LEU A 307 -14.14 13.54 -8.74
N TRP A 308 -15.09 13.00 -7.97
CA TRP A 308 -16.51 13.13 -8.32
C TRP A 308 -16.99 14.59 -8.19
N PRO A 309 -17.60 15.17 -9.24
CA PRO A 309 -17.97 16.59 -9.26
C PRO A 309 -18.82 17.01 -8.06
N GLN A 310 -18.33 17.98 -7.29
CA GLN A 310 -19.10 18.65 -6.24
C GLN A 310 -19.49 20.05 -6.72
N LYS A 311 -20.72 20.48 -6.42
CA LYS A 311 -21.12 21.88 -6.60
C LYS A 311 -20.25 22.72 -5.67
N ILE A 312 -19.24 23.41 -6.22
CA ILE A 312 -18.46 24.40 -5.49
C ILE A 312 -19.46 25.47 -5.05
N ARG A 313 -19.71 25.60 -3.74
CA ARG A 313 -20.47 26.74 -3.24
C ARG A 313 -19.63 27.97 -3.53
N ALA A 314 -20.12 28.83 -4.43
CA ALA A 314 -19.52 30.13 -4.67
C ALA A 314 -19.32 30.83 -3.31
N PRO A 315 -18.15 31.45 -3.07
CA PRO A 315 -17.95 32.26 -1.87
C PRO A 315 -19.13 33.22 -1.73
N ALA A 316 -19.75 33.25 -0.54
CA ALA A 316 -20.81 34.22 -0.30
C ALA A 316 -20.27 35.63 -0.64
N PRO A 317 -21.03 36.45 -1.40
CA PRO A 317 -20.60 37.80 -1.70
C PRO A 317 -20.21 38.51 -0.41
N VAL A 318 -18.98 39.01 -0.34
CA VAL A 318 -18.53 39.82 0.79
C VAL A 318 -19.51 41.00 0.89
N PRO A 319 -20.19 41.21 2.04
CA PRO A 319 -21.06 42.36 2.21
C PRO A 319 -20.28 43.62 1.85
N SER A 320 -20.81 44.43 0.93
CA SER A 320 -20.19 45.70 0.58
C SER A 320 -19.99 46.51 1.86
N PRO A 321 -18.82 47.13 2.07
CA PRO A 321 -18.63 48.02 3.20
C PRO A 321 -19.75 49.06 3.16
N ARG A 322 -20.60 49.09 4.21
CA ARG A 322 -21.57 50.18 4.37
C ARG A 322 -20.78 51.48 4.28
N ARG A 323 -21.03 52.28 3.25
CA ARG A 323 -20.49 53.64 3.16
C ARG A 323 -20.95 54.35 4.42
N PHE A 324 -20.04 54.62 5.35
CA PHE A 324 -20.31 55.56 6.43
C PHE A 324 -20.68 56.89 5.77
N ALA A 325 -21.91 57.35 6.00
CA ALA A 325 -22.30 58.69 5.58
C ALA A 325 -21.32 59.66 6.23
N SER A 326 -20.68 60.50 5.42
CA SER A 326 -19.82 61.57 5.91
C SER A 326 -20.65 62.49 6.81
N GLY A 327 -20.35 62.48 8.11
CA GLY A 327 -20.97 63.42 9.05
C GLY A 327 -20.69 64.87 8.66
N PRO A 328 -21.57 65.82 9.02
CA PRO A 328 -21.41 67.23 8.67
C PRO A 328 -20.11 67.79 9.28
N ARG A 329 -19.33 68.49 8.44
CA ARG A 329 -18.10 69.18 8.87
C ARG A 329 -18.45 70.31 9.84
N PRO A 330 -17.76 70.46 10.98
CA PRO A 330 -17.97 71.59 11.87
C PRO A 330 -17.49 72.89 11.20
N SER A 331 -18.31 73.93 11.28
CA SER A 331 -17.96 75.28 10.85
C SER A 331 -16.95 75.89 11.81
N ALA A 332 -15.82 76.38 11.28
CA ALA A 332 -14.86 77.15 12.05
C ALA A 332 -15.45 78.52 12.41
N ALA A 333 -15.28 78.91 13.68
CA ALA A 333 -15.53 80.26 14.20
C ALA A 333 -14.22 81.06 14.19
#